data_AF-A0A9P6TLN2-F1
#
_entry.id   AF-A0A9P6TLN2-F1
#
_cell.length_a   1.000
_cell.length_b   1.000
_cell.length_c   1.000
_cell.angle_alpha   90.00
_cell.angle_beta   90.00
_cell.angle_gamma   90.00
#
_symmetry.space_group_name_H-M   'P 1'
#
loop_
_entity.id
_entity.type
_entity.pdbx_description
1 polymer ?
#
loop_
_entity_poly.entity_id
_entity_poly.type
_entity_poly.pdbx_seq_one_letter_code
_entity_poly.pdbx_strand_id
1 'polypeptide(L)'
;MSAKIVSTIQGTFSKLVAAQRPLIYKAKVAGEIAKQVYIKEGMAFPTGEQFAQAQQTIKQSANVSALKQNFSWRCVAQGGVVAAELYTFFLIGEIIGRRNLIGYNVESAEPKHH
;
A
#
# COMPACT_ATOMS: atom_id res chain seq x y z
N MET A 1 36.65 33.21 7.85
CA MET A 1 35.50 32.48 8.45
C MET A 1 34.98 31.29 7.62
N SER A 2 35.47 31.05 6.39
CA SER A 2 35.03 29.96 5.51
C SER A 2 35.50 28.54 5.94
N ALA A 3 36.70 28.41 6.51
CA ALA A 3 37.29 27.11 6.82
C ALA A 3 36.53 26.29 7.88
N LYS A 4 35.91 26.94 8.89
CA LYS A 4 35.14 26.26 9.94
C LYS A 4 33.77 25.76 9.44
N ILE A 5 33.18 26.45 8.46
CA ILE A 5 31.91 26.04 7.83
C ILE A 5 32.17 24.84 6.93
N VAL A 6 33.23 24.89 6.12
CA VAL A 6 33.65 23.76 5.27
C VAL A 6 33.96 22.52 6.10
N SER A 7 34.69 22.65 7.22
CA SER A 7 35.00 21.51 8.09
C SER A 7 33.77 20.91 8.78
N THR A 8 32.77 21.73 9.11
CA THR A 8 31.52 21.28 9.74
C THR A 8 30.65 20.53 8.72
N ILE A 9 30.56 21.02 7.48
CA ILE A 9 29.87 20.36 6.37
C ILE A 9 30.55 19.03 6.03
N GLN A 10 31.88 18.99 5.98
CA GLN A 10 32.63 17.75 5.73
C GLN A 10 32.38 16.72 6.84
N GLY A 11 32.36 17.17 8.10
CA GLY A 11 32.09 16.30 9.26
C GLY A 11 30.66 15.73 9.31
N THR A 12 29.64 16.51 8.97
CA THR A 12 28.25 16.01 8.88
C THR A 12 28.05 15.10 7.67
N PHE A 13 28.67 15.41 6.53
CA PHE A 13 28.62 14.56 5.34
C PHE A 13 29.28 13.20 5.59
N SER A 14 30.45 13.17 6.24
CA SER A 14 31.11 11.91 6.62
C SER A 14 30.26 11.05 7.55
N LYS A 15 29.50 11.66 8.48
CA LYS A 15 28.55 10.93 9.34
C LYS A 15 27.36 10.36 8.55
N LEU A 16 26.87 11.10 7.56
CA LEU A 16 25.75 10.67 6.70
C LEU A 16 26.17 9.52 5.77
N VAL A 17 27.37 9.59 5.20
CA VAL A 17 27.99 8.50 4.44
C VAL A 17 28.27 7.28 5.34
N ALA A 18 28.70 7.49 6.59
CA ALA A 18 28.85 6.39 7.55
C ALA A 18 27.52 5.73 7.92
N ALA A 19 26.42 6.50 8.00
CA ALA A 19 25.07 5.99 8.25
C ALA A 19 24.44 5.28 7.03
N GLN A 20 24.97 5.50 5.82
CA GLN A 20 24.47 4.87 4.60
C GLN A 20 24.65 3.35 4.61
N ARG A 21 25.80 2.85 5.09
CA ARG A 21 26.09 1.40 5.14
C ARG A 21 25.09 0.61 6.01
N PRO A 22 24.80 1.00 7.27
CA PRO A 22 23.80 0.29 8.08
C PRO A 22 22.38 0.47 7.54
N LEU A 23 22.04 1.61 6.92
CA LEU A 23 20.73 1.80 6.28
C LEU A 23 20.52 0.85 5.10
N ILE A 24 21.51 0.72 4.21
CA ILE A 24 21.44 -0.21 3.07
C ILE A 24 21.28 -1.64 3.57
N TYR A 25 22.03 -2.04 4.60
CA TYR A 25 21.92 -3.38 5.16
C TYR A 25 20.51 -3.64 5.71
N LYS A 26 19.96 -2.72 6.50
CA LYS A 26 18.59 -2.84 7.04
C LYS A 26 17.53 -2.88 5.94
N ALA A 27 17.68 -2.06 4.90
CA ALA A 27 16.78 -2.07 3.75
C ALA A 27 16.82 -3.41 3.00
N LYS A 28 18.01 -4.02 2.83
CA LYS A 28 18.15 -5.36 2.23
C LYS A 28 17.47 -6.43 3.06
N VAL A 29 17.68 -6.43 4.38
CA VAL A 29 17.02 -7.39 5.28
C VAL A 29 15.50 -7.23 5.23
N ALA A 30 15.00 -5.98 5.26
CA ALA A 30 13.57 -5.70 5.12
C ALA A 30 13.02 -6.21 3.78
N GLY A 31 13.78 -6.06 2.68
CA GLY A 31 13.42 -6.59 1.37
C GLY A 31 13.33 -8.12 1.34
N GLU A 32 14.28 -8.83 1.95
CA GLU A 32 14.23 -10.29 2.05
C GLU A 32 13.04 -10.78 2.91
N ILE A 33 12.74 -10.08 4.00
CA ILE A 33 11.56 -10.38 4.83
C ILE A 33 10.28 -10.16 4.01
N ALA A 34 10.17 -9.02 3.32
CA ALA A 34 9.02 -8.73 2.47
C ALA A 34 8.82 -9.79 1.38
N LYS A 35 9.91 -10.27 0.77
CA LYS A 35 9.88 -11.35 -0.22
C LYS A 35 9.38 -12.66 0.38
N GLN A 36 9.83 -13.02 1.58
CA GLN A 36 9.36 -14.24 2.25
C GLN A 36 7.87 -14.18 2.56
N VAL A 37 7.38 -13.04 3.04
CA VAL A 37 5.95 -12.82 3.30
C VAL A 37 5.15 -12.89 2.00
N TYR A 38 5.63 -12.26 0.92
CA TYR A 38 4.97 -12.30 -0.39
C TYR A 38 4.74 -13.73 -0.91
N ILE A 39 5.76 -14.59 -0.78
CA ILE A 39 5.66 -15.98 -1.21
C ILE A 39 4.77 -16.79 -0.27
N LYS A 40 4.93 -16.64 1.05
CA LYS A 40 4.22 -17.45 2.05
C LYS A 40 2.74 -17.12 2.17
N GLU A 41 2.38 -15.84 2.10
CA GLU A 41 1.00 -15.37 2.17
C GLU A 41 0.27 -15.52 0.83
N GLY A 42 0.95 -16.03 -0.21
CA GLY A 42 0.33 -16.22 -1.52
C GLY A 42 -0.18 -14.92 -2.13
N MET A 43 0.54 -13.81 -1.94
CA MET A 43 0.18 -12.48 -2.48
C MET A 43 0.31 -12.39 -4.01
N ALA A 44 0.63 -13.51 -4.67
CA ALA A 44 0.59 -13.63 -6.12
C ALA A 44 -0.86 -13.53 -6.60
N PHE A 45 -1.02 -13.08 -7.85
CA PHE A 45 -2.34 -13.06 -8.47
C PHE A 45 -2.92 -14.48 -8.49
N PRO A 46 -4.19 -14.67 -8.08
CA PRO A 46 -4.80 -15.99 -8.02
C PRO A 46 -4.92 -16.64 -9.41
N THR A 47 -4.97 -17.95 -9.45
CA THR A 47 -5.20 -18.68 -10.70
C THR A 47 -6.64 -18.48 -11.21
N GLY A 48 -6.87 -18.69 -12.51
CA GLY A 48 -8.22 -18.54 -13.09
C GLY A 48 -9.27 -19.43 -12.43
N GLU A 49 -8.88 -20.61 -11.95
CA GLU A 49 -9.75 -21.52 -11.20
C GLU A 49 -10.14 -20.96 -9.84
N GLN A 50 -9.19 -20.38 -9.10
CA GLN A 50 -9.46 -19.72 -7.81
C GLN A 50 -10.42 -18.54 -7.99
N PHE A 51 -10.30 -17.81 -9.10
CA PHE A 51 -11.21 -16.72 -9.43
C PHE A 51 -12.64 -17.23 -9.71
N ALA A 52 -12.78 -18.35 -10.44
CA ALA A 52 -14.07 -18.97 -10.69
C ALA A 52 -14.72 -19.48 -9.39
N GLN A 53 -13.93 -20.09 -8.50
CA GLN A 53 -14.39 -20.52 -7.18
C GLN A 53 -14.90 -19.34 -6.34
N ALA A 54 -14.13 -18.25 -6.27
CA ALA A 54 -14.53 -17.04 -5.54
C ALA A 54 -15.85 -16.46 -6.07
N GLN A 55 -16.03 -16.38 -7.39
CA GLN A 55 -17.29 -15.92 -7.99
C GLN A 55 -18.46 -16.82 -7.60
N GLN A 56 -18.26 -18.14 -7.56
CA GLN A 56 -19.30 -19.09 -7.19
C GLN A 56 -19.68 -18.93 -5.70
N THR A 57 -18.71 -18.72 -4.81
CA THR A 57 -18.95 -18.42 -3.40
C THR A 57 -19.75 -17.13 -3.21
N ILE A 58 -19.44 -16.07 -3.96
CA ILE A 58 -20.19 -14.80 -3.92
C ILE A 58 -21.64 -15.04 -4.36
N LYS A 59 -21.85 -15.77 -5.46
CA LYS A 59 -23.20 -16.10 -5.96
C LYS A 59 -24.01 -16.90 -4.95
N GLN A 60 -23.39 -17.83 -4.22
CA GLN A 60 -24.06 -18.64 -3.21
C GLN A 60 -24.40 -17.82 -1.94
N SER A 61 -23.49 -16.96 -1.50
CA SER A 61 -23.65 -16.11 -0.31
C SER A 61 -24.60 -14.92 -0.52
N ALA A 62 -24.86 -14.53 -1.77
CA ALA A 62 -25.85 -13.50 -2.12
C ALA A 62 -27.32 -13.93 -1.90
N ASN A 63 -27.58 -15.18 -1.47
CA ASN A 63 -28.92 -15.60 -1.06
C ASN A 63 -29.33 -14.91 0.26
N VAL A 64 -30.36 -14.06 0.17
CA VAL A 64 -30.87 -13.22 1.27
C VAL A 64 -31.24 -14.03 2.53
N SER A 65 -31.67 -15.28 2.37
CA SER A 65 -31.98 -16.18 3.49
C SER A 65 -30.75 -16.57 4.30
N ALA A 66 -29.59 -16.78 3.67
CA ALA A 66 -28.34 -17.14 4.35
C ALA A 66 -27.73 -15.94 5.11
N LEU A 67 -27.96 -14.72 4.61
CA LEU A 67 -27.46 -13.48 5.21
C LEU A 67 -28.21 -13.10 6.49
N LYS A 68 -29.52 -13.35 6.55
CA LYS A 68 -30.34 -13.12 7.75
C LYS A 68 -30.03 -14.12 8.87
N GLN A 69 -29.65 -15.35 8.54
CA GLN A 69 -29.37 -16.41 9.52
C GLN A 69 -28.03 -16.23 10.24
N ASN A 70 -27.06 -15.55 9.62
CA ASN A 70 -25.71 -15.36 10.15
C ASN A 70 -25.48 -13.95 10.74
N PHE A 71 -26.54 -13.22 11.05
CA PHE A 71 -26.48 -11.84 11.51
C PHE A 71 -25.98 -11.76 12.96
N SER A 72 -24.67 -11.73 13.11
CA SER A 72 -23.97 -11.47 14.38
C SER A 72 -23.20 -10.17 14.29
N TRP A 73 -23.17 -9.38 15.36
CA TRP A 73 -22.40 -8.13 15.42
C TRP A 73 -20.91 -8.34 15.08
N ARG A 74 -20.36 -9.51 15.46
CA ARG A 74 -18.99 -9.88 15.12
C ARG A 74 -18.80 -10.07 13.61
N CYS A 75 -19.79 -10.67 12.93
CA CYS A 75 -19.75 -10.86 11.48
C CYS A 75 -19.80 -9.51 10.75
N VAL A 76 -20.64 -8.58 11.22
CA VAL A 76 -20.72 -7.21 10.66
C VAL A 76 -19.41 -6.45 10.86
N ALA A 77 -18.81 -6.52 12.06
CA ALA A 77 -17.53 -5.88 12.33
C ALA A 77 -16.41 -6.42 11.44
N GLN A 78 -16.31 -7.75 11.30
CA GLN A 78 -15.31 -8.38 10.43
C GLN A 78 -15.54 -8.04 8.95
N GLY A 79 -16.79 -8.11 8.48
CA GLY A 79 -17.14 -7.72 7.12
C GLY A 79 -16.86 -6.25 6.83
N GLY A 80 -17.07 -5.36 7.81
CA GLY A 80 -16.75 -3.93 7.71
C GLY A 80 -15.25 -3.68 7.57
N VAL A 81 -14.41 -4.38 8.34
CA VAL A 81 -12.94 -4.28 8.21
C VAL A 81 -12.50 -4.74 6.82
N VAL A 82 -12.97 -5.90 6.35
CA VAL A 82 -12.62 -6.41 5.01
C VAL A 82 -13.11 -5.45 3.91
N ALA A 83 -14.30 -4.88 4.06
CA ALA A 83 -14.81 -3.88 3.10
C ALA A 83 -13.95 -2.61 3.07
N ALA A 84 -13.47 -2.14 4.23
CA ALA A 84 -12.55 -1.02 4.31
C ALA A 84 -11.19 -1.32 3.66
N GLU A 85 -10.68 -2.54 3.81
CA GLU A 85 -9.46 -3.00 3.13
C GLU A 85 -9.64 -3.00 1.60
N LEU A 86 -10.75 -3.56 1.09
CA LEU A 86 -11.07 -3.55 -0.34
C LEU A 86 -11.19 -2.12 -0.89
N TYR A 87 -11.83 -1.22 -0.14
CA TYR A 87 -11.92 0.19 -0.50
C TYR A 87 -10.55 0.86 -0.57
N THR A 88 -9.64 0.50 0.35
CA THR A 88 -8.26 1.00 0.35
C THR A 88 -7.50 0.51 -0.89
N PHE A 89 -7.64 -0.75 -1.29
CA PHE A 89 -7.05 -1.26 -2.52
C PHE A 89 -7.59 -0.55 -3.77
N PHE A 90 -8.89 -0.23 -3.80
CA PHE A 90 -9.49 0.56 -4.88
C PHE A 90 -8.84 1.95 -5.01
N LEU A 91 -8.65 2.66 -3.89
CA LEU A 91 -7.98 3.96 -3.87
C LEU A 91 -6.51 3.87 -4.29
N ILE A 92 -5.78 2.83 -3.88
CA ILE A 92 -4.40 2.59 -4.34
C ILE A 92 -4.38 2.37 -5.86
N GLY A 93 -5.35 1.62 -6.38
CA GLY A 93 -5.55 1.45 -7.82
C GLY A 93 -5.78 2.77 -8.54
N GLU A 94 -6.60 3.66 -7.96
CA GLU A 94 -6.83 5.00 -8.49
C GLU A 94 -5.52 5.83 -8.52
N ILE A 95 -4.74 5.82 -7.43
CA ILE A 95 -3.44 6.51 -7.33
C ILE A 95 -2.48 6.03 -8.43
N ILE A 96 -2.41 4.71 -8.66
CA ILE A 96 -1.58 4.12 -9.72
C ILE A 96 -2.11 4.54 -11.10
N GLY A 97 -3.43 4.44 -11.33
CA GLY A 97 -4.07 4.76 -12.61
C GLY A 97 -3.89 6.22 -13.01
N ARG A 98 -3.99 7.15 -12.06
CA ARG A 98 -3.79 8.60 -12.29
C ARG A 98 -2.34 9.05 -12.13
N ARG A 99 -1.45 8.16 -11.65
CA ARG A 99 -0.02 8.41 -11.40
C ARG A 99 0.26 9.63 -10.51
N ASN A 100 -0.67 9.94 -9.61
CA ASN A 100 -0.57 11.09 -8.73
C ASN A 100 -1.12 10.76 -7.33
N LEU A 101 -0.33 11.07 -6.31
CA LEU A 101 -0.66 10.82 -4.89
C LEU A 101 -1.83 11.70 -4.41
N ILE A 102 -1.95 12.94 -4.91
CA ILE A 102 -2.93 13.93 -4.41
C ILE A 102 -3.62 14.65 -5.58
N GLY A 103 -4.96 14.62 -5.60
CA GLY A 103 -5.78 15.14 -6.71
C GLY A 103 -5.49 14.60 -8.12
N TYR A 104 -6.39 14.91 -9.05
CA TYR A 104 -6.07 14.83 -10.47
C TYR A 104 -5.17 16.01 -10.83
N ASN A 105 -4.14 15.76 -11.65
CA ASN A 105 -3.35 16.83 -12.23
C ASN A 105 -4.15 17.41 -13.40
N VAL A 106 -5.12 18.25 -13.06
CA VAL A 106 -5.85 19.07 -14.02
C VAL A 106 -5.20 20.45 -14.05
N GLU A 107 -5.03 21.00 -15.24
CA GLU A 107 -4.63 22.39 -15.36
C GLU A 107 -5.71 23.25 -14.71
N SER A 108 -5.35 23.95 -13.64
CA SER A 108 -6.28 24.80 -12.91
C SER A 108 -6.90 25.81 -13.88
N ALA A 109 -8.24 25.89 -13.91
CA ALA A 109 -8.98 26.87 -14.70
C ALA A 109 -8.84 28.32 -14.19
N GLU A 110 -7.85 28.58 -13.32
CA GLU A 110 -7.53 29.93 -12.86
C GLU A 110 -6.54 30.58 -13.83
N PRO A 111 -6.81 31.81 -14.30
CA PRO A 111 -5.86 32.52 -15.14
C PRO A 111 -4.60 32.76 -14.32
N LYS A 112 -3.45 32.33 -14.87
CA LYS A 112 -2.12 32.60 -14.33
C LYS A 112 -1.92 34.13 -14.31
N HIS A 113 -2.17 34.76 -13.17
CA HIS A 113 -1.73 36.12 -12.94
C HIS A 113 -0.23 36.10 -12.63
N HIS A 114 0.50 36.83 -13.47
CA HIS A 114 1.93 37.10 -13.39
C HIS A 114 2.31 37.87 -12.13
#